data_AF-A0A2E0UR67-F1
#
_entry.id   AF-A0A2E0UR67-F1
#
_cell.length_a   1.000
_cell.length_b   1.000
_cell.length_c   1.000
_cell.angle_alpha   90.00
_cell.angle_beta   90.00
_cell.angle_gamma   90.00
#
_symmetry.space_group_name_H-M   'P 1'
#
loop_
_entity.id
_entity.type
_entity.pdbx_description
1 polymer ?
#
loop_
_entity_poly.entity_id
_entity_poly.type
_entity_poly.pdbx_seq_one_letter_code
_entity_poly.pdbx_strand_id
1 'polypeptide(L)'
;MVLTDKNRQEIMETNQSDVLQTYFGVITKKETYLNLVYLLLAFPLGLFYFISLVVGFSVGISLLIIWVGFFILVLLFPAIWYAIAFERIQAIHLLGENIPPMAKPTVTDQRLMDKIKAFFTNPVTWKGLLYLFLKFPIGIVEFTILVTGLSIMLGFLAAPFIFPFVEINFGLWIVDSFSEAIGLFVVGILLVPAILHFFNLICKINGKFAKLMLGQTEYKNDQPEKQQTSNLPITEITEDTKILD
;
A
#
# COMPACT_ATOMS: atom_id res chain seq x y z
N MET A 1 -41.72 31.90 11.90
CA MET A 1 -41.16 31.60 10.55
C MET A 1 -39.74 32.15 10.34
N VAL A 2 -39.16 32.95 11.26
CA VAL A 2 -37.83 33.61 11.09
C VAL A 2 -36.66 32.80 11.68
N LEU A 3 -36.93 31.81 12.56
CA LEU A 3 -35.88 31.01 13.22
C LEU A 3 -35.27 29.91 12.32
N THR A 4 -35.83 29.67 11.14
CA THR A 4 -35.37 28.63 10.21
C THR A 4 -34.17 29.05 9.38
N ASP A 5 -33.99 30.36 9.14
CA ASP A 5 -32.91 30.86 8.28
C ASP A 5 -31.57 30.89 9.01
N LYS A 6 -31.56 31.37 10.27
CA LYS A 6 -30.34 31.44 11.09
C LYS A 6 -29.70 30.06 11.33
N ASN A 7 -30.49 29.05 11.71
CA ASN A 7 -30.00 27.68 11.86
C ASN A 7 -29.49 27.11 10.54
N ARG A 8 -30.10 27.48 9.40
CA ARG A 8 -29.65 26.99 8.09
C ARG A 8 -28.31 27.63 7.69
N GLN A 9 -28.09 28.91 8.00
CA GLN A 9 -26.81 29.57 7.76
C GLN A 9 -25.69 29.01 8.66
N GLU A 10 -25.93 28.79 9.96
CA GLU A 10 -24.95 28.15 10.85
C GLU A 10 -24.57 26.73 10.39
N ILE A 11 -25.54 25.92 9.93
CA ILE A 11 -25.27 24.58 9.40
C ILE A 11 -24.47 24.64 8.10
N MET A 12 -24.72 25.62 7.23
CA MET A 12 -23.99 25.79 5.97
C MET A 12 -22.55 26.25 6.18
N GLU A 13 -22.30 27.20 7.09
CA GLU A 13 -20.94 27.68 7.41
C GLU A 13 -20.09 26.57 8.04
N THR A 14 -20.66 25.81 8.98
CA THR A 14 -19.94 24.70 9.65
C THR A 14 -19.55 23.59 8.65
N ASN A 15 -20.47 23.24 7.74
CA ASN A 15 -20.21 22.21 6.73
C ASN A 15 -19.14 22.67 5.72
N GLN A 16 -19.16 23.92 5.29
CA GLN A 16 -18.14 24.45 4.37
C GLN A 16 -16.75 24.48 4.99
N SER A 17 -16.61 24.90 6.25
CA SER A 17 -15.31 24.87 6.93
C SER A 17 -14.76 23.45 7.08
N ASP A 18 -15.62 22.47 7.35
CA ASP A 18 -15.22 21.06 7.47
C ASP A 18 -14.76 20.47 6.13
N VAL A 19 -15.45 20.78 5.04
CA VAL A 19 -15.08 20.31 3.69
C VAL A 19 -13.76 20.91 3.24
N LEU A 20 -13.56 22.21 3.45
CA LEU A 20 -12.30 22.89 3.09
C LEU A 20 -11.13 22.40 3.94
N GLN A 21 -11.33 22.23 5.26
CA GLN A 21 -10.30 21.65 6.12
C GLN A 21 -9.96 20.21 5.74
N THR A 22 -10.96 19.41 5.34
CA THR A 22 -10.72 18.04 4.89
C THR A 22 -9.92 18.00 3.59
N TYR A 23 -10.25 18.88 2.65
CA TYR A 23 -9.62 18.97 1.33
C TYR A 23 -8.16 19.45 1.41
N PHE A 24 -7.91 20.57 2.09
CA PHE A 24 -6.55 21.10 2.25
C PHE A 24 -5.74 20.38 3.31
N GLY A 25 -6.39 19.77 4.30
CA GLY A 25 -5.73 19.02 5.37
C GLY A 25 -4.93 17.82 4.87
N VAL A 26 -5.16 17.36 3.63
CA VAL A 26 -4.38 16.29 3.01
C VAL A 26 -2.91 16.64 2.83
N ILE A 27 -2.60 17.93 2.65
CA ILE A 27 -1.23 18.44 2.46
C ILE A 27 -0.41 18.29 3.74
N THR A 28 -1.03 18.44 4.92
CA THR A 28 -0.34 18.36 6.21
C THR A 28 -0.19 16.93 6.73
N LYS A 29 -0.89 15.95 6.12
CA LYS A 29 -0.85 14.55 6.55
C LYS A 29 0.45 13.88 6.12
N LYS A 30 1.18 13.32 7.09
CA LYS A 30 2.40 12.51 6.84
C LYS A 30 2.13 11.32 5.90
N GLU A 31 0.95 10.72 6.00
CA GLU A 31 0.51 9.59 5.16
C GLU A 31 0.56 9.92 3.67
N THR A 32 0.21 11.15 3.27
CA THR A 32 0.23 11.58 1.87
C THR A 32 1.63 11.56 1.28
N TYR A 33 2.63 12.00 2.05
CA TYR A 33 4.04 11.99 1.61
C TYR A 33 4.59 10.57 1.53
N LEU A 34 4.22 9.70 2.48
CA LEU A 34 4.59 8.28 2.43
C LEU A 34 3.98 7.58 1.22
N ASN A 35 2.74 7.91 0.86
CA ASN A 35 2.08 7.40 -0.35
C ASN A 35 2.81 7.84 -1.63
N LEU A 36 3.24 9.10 -1.74
CA LEU A 36 4.05 9.56 -2.87
C LEU A 36 5.35 8.77 -3.01
N VAL A 37 6.06 8.56 -1.89
CA VAL A 37 7.29 7.76 -1.86
C VAL A 37 7.01 6.31 -2.25
N TYR A 38 5.87 5.75 -1.83
CA TYR A 38 5.44 4.40 -2.23
C TYR A 38 5.24 4.31 -3.75
N LEU A 39 4.47 5.21 -4.36
CA LEU A 39 4.24 5.22 -5.81
C LEU A 39 5.55 5.41 -6.58
N LEU A 40 6.45 6.25 -6.08
CA LEU A 40 7.76 6.47 -6.70
C LEU A 40 8.63 5.20 -6.66
N LEU A 41 8.61 4.48 -5.53
CA LEU A 41 9.37 3.25 -5.34
C LEU A 41 8.73 2.03 -6.02
N ALA A 42 7.44 2.07 -6.34
CA ALA A 42 6.72 0.95 -6.95
C ALA A 42 7.32 0.52 -8.29
N PHE A 43 7.74 1.48 -9.12
CA PHE A 43 8.41 1.19 -10.39
C PHE A 43 9.80 0.55 -10.25
N PRO A 44 10.78 1.15 -9.55
CA PRO A 44 12.11 0.54 -9.42
C PRO A 44 12.08 -0.80 -8.69
N LEU A 45 11.21 -0.97 -7.68
CA LEU A 45 11.02 -2.25 -7.00
C LEU A 45 10.39 -3.29 -7.93
N GLY A 46 9.31 -2.95 -8.62
CA GLY A 46 8.66 -3.83 -9.59
C GLY A 46 9.63 -4.28 -10.70
N LEU A 47 10.42 -3.34 -11.22
CA LEU A 47 11.44 -3.62 -12.23
C LEU A 47 12.51 -4.58 -11.69
N PHE A 48 13.03 -4.33 -10.48
CA PHE A 48 14.01 -5.20 -9.85
C PHE A 48 13.48 -6.63 -9.69
N TYR A 49 12.26 -6.79 -9.17
CA TYR A 49 11.62 -8.09 -9.02
C TYR A 49 11.42 -8.80 -10.36
N PHE A 50 10.94 -8.09 -11.35
CA PHE A 50 10.72 -8.63 -12.69
C PHE A 50 12.02 -9.12 -13.32
N ILE A 51 13.08 -8.32 -13.27
CA ILE A 51 14.40 -8.70 -13.79
C ILE A 51 14.93 -9.92 -13.03
N SER A 52 14.91 -9.92 -11.70
CA SER A 52 15.37 -11.06 -10.90
C SER A 52 14.59 -12.34 -11.22
N LEU A 53 13.28 -12.26 -11.41
CA LEU A 53 12.45 -13.39 -11.81
C LEU A 53 12.81 -13.89 -13.20
N VAL A 54 12.75 -13.03 -14.21
CA VAL A 54 12.95 -13.41 -15.61
C VAL A 54 14.37 -13.94 -15.82
N VAL A 55 15.38 -13.22 -15.34
CA VAL A 55 16.78 -13.64 -15.44
C VAL A 55 17.03 -14.90 -14.61
N GLY A 56 16.57 -14.93 -13.35
CA GLY A 56 16.77 -16.06 -12.46
C GLY A 56 16.19 -17.36 -13.00
N PHE A 57 14.95 -17.33 -13.52
CA PHE A 57 14.35 -18.50 -14.15
C PHE A 57 14.98 -18.83 -15.49
N SER A 58 15.22 -17.85 -16.36
CA SER A 58 15.81 -18.10 -17.69
C SER A 58 17.19 -18.74 -17.57
N VAL A 59 18.07 -18.13 -16.77
CA VAL A 59 19.44 -18.61 -16.52
C VAL A 59 19.41 -19.92 -15.74
N GLY A 60 18.61 -19.97 -14.68
CA GLY A 60 18.48 -21.14 -13.83
C GLY A 60 18.02 -22.38 -14.58
N ILE A 61 16.96 -22.28 -15.39
CA ILE A 61 16.42 -23.40 -16.16
C ILE A 61 17.42 -23.83 -17.23
N SER A 62 18.03 -22.88 -17.94
CA SER A 62 19.02 -23.18 -18.99
C SER A 62 20.24 -23.93 -18.46
N LEU A 63 20.70 -23.60 -17.25
CA LEU A 63 21.87 -24.21 -16.61
C LEU A 63 21.54 -25.48 -15.82
N LEU A 64 20.30 -25.99 -15.84
CA LEU A 64 19.93 -27.24 -15.16
C LEU A 64 20.74 -28.43 -15.70
N ILE A 65 21.09 -28.40 -16.99
CA ILE A 65 21.86 -29.46 -17.66
C ILE A 65 23.19 -29.73 -16.94
N ILE A 66 23.83 -28.68 -16.42
CA ILE A 66 25.15 -28.75 -15.76
C ILE A 66 25.04 -28.68 -14.23
N TRP A 67 23.87 -28.92 -13.64
CA TRP A 67 23.55 -28.79 -12.21
C TRP A 67 23.69 -27.38 -11.60
N VAL A 68 24.46 -26.46 -12.21
CA VAL A 68 24.59 -25.07 -11.76
C VAL A 68 23.23 -24.38 -11.67
N GLY A 69 22.32 -24.68 -12.62
CA GLY A 69 20.96 -24.18 -12.60
C GLY A 69 20.19 -24.52 -11.33
N PHE A 70 20.40 -25.73 -10.77
CA PHE A 70 19.74 -26.13 -9.53
C PHE A 70 20.11 -25.19 -8.37
N PHE A 71 21.38 -24.85 -8.21
CA PHE A 71 21.82 -23.91 -7.18
C PHE A 71 21.22 -22.50 -7.38
N ILE A 72 21.15 -22.04 -8.62
CA ILE A 72 20.54 -20.74 -8.96
C ILE A 72 19.05 -20.73 -8.57
N LEU A 73 18.29 -21.76 -8.93
CA LEU A 73 16.86 -21.86 -8.57
C LEU A 73 16.69 -21.94 -7.04
N VAL A 74 17.50 -22.75 -6.35
CA VAL A 74 17.47 -22.88 -4.89
C VAL A 74 17.71 -21.54 -4.19
N LEU A 75 18.53 -20.66 -4.77
CA LEU A 75 18.74 -19.29 -4.25
C LEU A 75 17.61 -18.32 -4.64
N LEU A 76 17.05 -18.47 -5.85
CA LEU A 76 15.98 -17.60 -6.35
C LEU A 76 14.69 -17.73 -5.53
N PHE A 77 14.32 -18.95 -5.13
CA PHE A 77 13.10 -19.18 -4.35
C PHE A 77 13.04 -18.44 -3.01
N PRO A 78 14.04 -18.51 -2.12
CA PRO A 78 14.05 -17.70 -0.91
C PRO A 78 14.09 -16.21 -1.24
N ALA A 79 14.79 -15.77 -2.31
CA ALA A 79 14.77 -14.37 -2.74
C ALA A 79 13.36 -13.87 -3.10
N ILE A 80 12.54 -14.70 -3.76
CA ILE A 80 11.13 -14.41 -4.03
C ILE A 80 10.35 -14.21 -2.72
N TRP A 81 10.54 -15.10 -1.75
CA TRP A 81 9.88 -14.96 -0.44
C TRP A 81 10.32 -13.71 0.32
N TYR A 82 11.60 -13.35 0.26
CA TYR A 82 12.10 -12.10 0.81
C TYR A 82 11.49 -10.88 0.12
N ALA A 83 11.34 -10.92 -1.21
CA ALA A 83 10.70 -9.83 -1.95
C ALA A 83 9.22 -9.67 -1.58
N ILE A 84 8.47 -10.76 -1.44
CA ILE A 84 7.07 -10.73 -0.95
C ILE A 84 7.00 -10.13 0.47
N ALA A 85 7.92 -10.54 1.35
CA ALA A 85 8.00 -10.01 2.71
C ALA A 85 8.34 -8.52 2.74
N PHE A 86 9.25 -8.07 1.86
CA PHE A 86 9.63 -6.67 1.72
C PHE A 86 8.45 -5.83 1.21
N GLU A 87 7.73 -6.29 0.19
CA GLU A 87 6.50 -5.66 -0.31
C GLU A 87 5.45 -5.50 0.79
N ARG A 88 5.30 -6.51 1.67
CA ARG A 88 4.43 -6.42 2.83
C ARG A 88 4.89 -5.35 3.83
N ILE A 89 6.18 -5.29 4.15
CA ILE A 89 6.73 -4.28 5.07
C ILE A 89 6.51 -2.89 4.50
N GLN A 90 6.76 -2.69 3.22
CA GLN A 90 6.52 -1.43 2.53
C GLN A 90 5.05 -1.03 2.60
N ALA A 91 4.13 -1.95 2.34
CA ALA A 91 2.70 -1.67 2.46
C ALA A 91 2.28 -1.32 3.90
N ILE A 92 2.83 -1.98 4.91
CA ILE A 92 2.51 -1.67 6.32
C ILE A 92 3.09 -0.32 6.76
N HIS A 93 4.36 -0.06 6.45
CA HIS A 93 5.04 1.17 6.90
C HIS A 93 4.62 2.40 6.11
N LEU A 94 4.39 2.28 4.80
CA LEU A 94 4.11 3.43 3.94
C LEU A 94 2.61 3.70 3.79
N LEU A 95 1.75 2.67 3.75
CA LEU A 95 0.30 2.85 3.61
C LEU A 95 -0.45 2.77 4.95
N GLY A 96 0.20 2.37 6.04
CA GLY A 96 -0.44 2.23 7.36
C GLY A 96 -1.46 1.08 7.45
N GLU A 97 -1.58 0.26 6.41
CA GLU A 97 -2.59 -0.81 6.31
C GLU A 97 -2.02 -2.12 6.86
N ASN A 98 -2.69 -2.73 7.84
CA ASN A 98 -2.29 -4.01 8.42
C ASN A 98 -2.55 -5.17 7.43
N ILE A 99 -1.53 -5.58 6.69
CA ILE A 99 -1.59 -6.78 5.84
C ILE A 99 -1.21 -8.02 6.68
N PRO A 100 -2.12 -9.01 6.87
CA PRO A 100 -1.80 -10.23 7.60
C PRO A 100 -0.70 -11.03 6.89
N PRO A 101 0.21 -11.68 7.63
CA PRO A 101 1.33 -12.41 7.05
C PRO A 101 0.85 -13.60 6.21
N MET A 102 1.52 -13.85 5.08
CA MET A 102 1.35 -15.10 4.33
C MET A 102 1.85 -16.25 5.21
N ALA A 103 1.05 -17.30 5.39
CA ALA A 103 1.42 -18.43 6.22
C ALA A 103 2.67 -19.10 5.62
N LYS A 104 3.75 -19.16 6.41
CA LYS A 104 4.90 -20.00 6.06
C LYS A 104 4.41 -21.45 6.05
N PRO A 105 4.82 -22.28 5.09
CA PRO A 105 4.55 -23.71 5.16
C PRO A 105 5.03 -24.24 6.51
N THR A 106 4.14 -24.87 7.27
CA THR A 106 4.45 -25.47 8.57
C THR A 106 5.60 -26.46 8.36
N VAL A 107 6.76 -26.16 8.95
CA VAL A 107 7.94 -27.01 8.81
C VAL A 107 7.76 -28.20 9.75
N THR A 108 6.92 -29.15 9.35
CA THR A 108 6.94 -30.49 9.93
C THR A 108 8.14 -31.25 9.34
N ASP A 109 8.74 -32.06 10.17
CA ASP A 109 10.01 -32.78 10.06
C ASP A 109 10.12 -33.73 8.84
N GLN A 110 10.07 -33.19 7.63
CA GLN A 110 10.02 -33.96 6.37
C GLN A 110 11.36 -33.91 5.60
N ARG A 111 11.67 -35.01 4.90
CA ARG A 111 12.85 -35.18 4.02
C ARG A 111 13.00 -34.00 3.07
N LEU A 112 14.23 -33.57 2.79
CA LEU A 112 14.56 -32.48 1.85
C LEU A 112 13.82 -32.61 0.50
N MET A 113 13.62 -33.85 0.04
CA MET A 113 12.93 -34.12 -1.22
C MET A 113 11.40 -33.91 -1.14
N ASP A 114 10.79 -34.19 0.01
CA ASP A 114 9.36 -33.92 0.25
C ASP A 114 9.11 -32.43 0.43
N LYS A 115 10.07 -31.69 1.01
CA LYS A 115 10.05 -30.23 1.06
C LYS A 115 10.09 -29.62 -0.34
N ILE A 116 10.96 -30.09 -1.23
CA ILE A 116 11.02 -29.61 -2.63
C ILE A 116 9.71 -29.90 -3.37
N LYS A 117 9.17 -31.12 -3.26
CA LYS A 117 7.88 -31.48 -3.89
C LYS A 117 6.70 -30.68 -3.34
N ALA A 118 6.59 -30.57 -2.02
CA ALA A 118 5.55 -29.78 -1.37
C ALA A 118 5.63 -28.30 -1.77
N PHE A 119 6.84 -27.78 -1.98
CA PHE A 119 7.07 -26.40 -2.36
C PHE A 119 6.72 -26.10 -3.83
N PHE A 120 7.06 -26.98 -4.77
CA PHE A 120 6.65 -26.85 -6.19
C PHE A 120 5.12 -27.01 -6.38
N THR A 121 4.48 -27.77 -5.51
CA THR A 121 3.02 -28.02 -5.56
C THR A 121 2.23 -26.98 -4.76
N ASN A 122 2.90 -26.07 -4.03
CA ASN A 122 2.21 -25.12 -3.17
C ASN A 122 1.61 -23.95 -4.00
N PRO A 123 0.28 -23.79 -4.04
CA PRO A 123 -0.37 -22.70 -4.78
C PRO A 123 0.03 -21.31 -4.28
N VAL A 124 0.53 -21.19 -3.04
CA VAL A 124 0.99 -19.93 -2.44
C VAL A 124 2.23 -19.39 -3.17
N THR A 125 3.18 -20.26 -3.52
CA THR A 125 4.41 -19.87 -4.24
C THR A 125 4.07 -19.33 -5.62
N TRP A 126 3.15 -19.98 -6.34
CA TRP A 126 2.70 -19.55 -7.66
C TRP A 126 1.93 -18.23 -7.63
N LYS A 127 1.08 -18.01 -6.63
CA LYS A 127 0.40 -16.73 -6.40
C LYS A 127 1.40 -15.61 -6.11
N GLY A 128 2.41 -15.88 -5.27
CA GLY A 128 3.49 -14.92 -4.98
C GLY A 128 4.30 -14.57 -6.22
N LEU A 129 4.61 -15.55 -7.07
CA LEU A 129 5.31 -15.34 -8.34
C LEU A 129 4.51 -14.45 -9.29
N LEU A 130 3.23 -14.77 -9.46
CA LEU A 130 2.32 -13.98 -10.28
C LEU A 130 2.18 -12.55 -9.76
N TYR A 131 2.07 -12.38 -8.43
CA TYR A 131 2.04 -11.06 -7.79
C TYR A 131 3.31 -10.25 -8.11
N LEU A 132 4.52 -10.83 -7.94
CA LEU A 132 5.77 -10.13 -8.26
C LEU A 132 5.87 -9.79 -9.75
N PHE A 133 5.44 -10.70 -10.63
CA PHE A 133 5.44 -10.47 -12.05
C PHE A 133 4.50 -9.31 -12.43
N LEU A 134 3.29 -9.27 -11.86
CA LEU A 134 2.31 -8.19 -12.07
C LEU A 134 2.73 -6.88 -11.39
N LYS A 135 3.60 -6.92 -10.38
CA LYS A 135 4.07 -5.72 -9.68
C LYS A 135 4.77 -4.75 -10.64
N PHE A 136 5.48 -5.27 -11.65
CA PHE A 136 6.15 -4.44 -12.64
C PHE A 136 5.20 -3.60 -13.51
N PRO A 137 4.22 -4.17 -14.25
CA PRO A 137 3.28 -3.37 -15.03
C PRO A 137 2.43 -2.45 -14.15
N ILE A 138 2.06 -2.90 -12.94
CA ILE A 138 1.37 -2.05 -11.96
C ILE A 138 2.24 -0.84 -11.57
N GLY A 139 3.52 -1.06 -11.27
CA GLY A 139 4.48 0.00 -10.94
C GLY A 139 4.69 0.99 -12.08
N ILE A 140 4.68 0.54 -13.34
CA ILE A 140 4.73 1.43 -14.51
C ILE A 140 3.52 2.37 -14.53
N VAL A 141 2.31 1.82 -14.36
CA VAL A 141 1.07 2.60 -14.39
C VAL A 141 1.07 3.62 -13.25
N GLU A 142 1.40 3.20 -12.03
CA GLU A 142 1.49 4.08 -10.86
C GLU A 142 2.51 5.20 -11.04
N PHE A 143 3.70 4.86 -11.52
CA PHE A 143 4.75 5.84 -11.75
C PHE A 143 4.38 6.83 -12.85
N THR A 144 3.77 6.36 -13.94
CA THR A 144 3.27 7.22 -15.02
C THR A 144 2.22 8.19 -14.49
N ILE A 145 1.26 7.70 -13.70
CA ILE A 145 0.23 8.53 -13.07
C ILE A 145 0.85 9.55 -12.11
N LEU A 146 1.84 9.13 -11.30
CA LEU A 146 2.52 10.01 -10.36
C LEU A 146 3.27 11.12 -11.09
N VAL A 147 4.09 10.77 -12.09
CA VAL A 147 4.90 11.74 -12.83
C VAL A 147 4.01 12.69 -13.62
N THR A 148 2.99 12.18 -14.33
CA THR A 148 2.06 13.04 -15.09
C THR A 148 1.27 13.98 -14.18
N GLY A 149 0.73 13.47 -13.06
CA GLY A 149 0.01 14.29 -12.09
C GLY A 149 0.90 15.38 -11.48
N LEU A 150 2.12 15.04 -11.06
CA LEU A 150 3.08 16.01 -10.53
C LEU A 150 3.50 17.03 -11.58
N SER A 151 3.74 16.62 -12.84
CA SER A 151 4.06 17.53 -13.93
C SER A 151 2.94 18.54 -14.21
N ILE A 152 1.68 18.10 -14.23
CA ILE A 152 0.52 19.00 -14.40
C ILE A 152 0.43 19.97 -13.22
N MET A 153 0.49 19.45 -11.99
CA MET A 153 0.42 20.26 -10.77
C MET A 153 1.49 21.35 -10.73
N LEU A 154 2.75 20.97 -10.96
CA LEU A 154 3.88 21.89 -10.96
C LEU A 154 3.83 22.85 -12.14
N GLY A 155 3.40 22.40 -13.31
CA GLY A 155 3.23 23.27 -14.49
C GLY A 155 2.24 24.40 -14.23
N PHE A 156 1.12 24.09 -13.58
CA PHE A 156 0.09 25.09 -13.26
C PHE A 156 0.56 26.05 -12.15
N LEU A 157 1.24 25.54 -11.13
CA LEU A 157 1.84 26.38 -10.09
C LEU A 157 3.00 27.26 -10.62
N ALA A 158 3.74 26.78 -11.60
CA ALA A 158 4.84 27.51 -12.22
C ALA A 158 4.38 28.45 -13.35
N ALA A 159 3.12 28.36 -13.79
CA ALA A 159 2.55 29.14 -14.89
C ALA A 159 2.94 30.64 -14.86
N PRO A 160 2.75 31.41 -13.77
CA PRO A 160 3.08 32.84 -13.73
C PRO A 160 4.58 33.14 -13.84
N PHE A 161 5.45 32.15 -13.65
CA PHE A 161 6.90 32.29 -13.78
C PHE A 161 7.42 31.86 -15.14
N ILE A 162 6.80 30.85 -15.76
CA ILE A 162 7.30 30.25 -17.01
C ILE A 162 6.67 30.87 -18.27
N PHE A 163 5.45 31.44 -18.18
CA PHE A 163 4.75 32.00 -19.35
C PHE A 163 5.54 33.06 -20.14
N PRO A 164 6.48 33.85 -19.57
CA PRO A 164 7.28 34.79 -20.35
C PRO A 164 8.39 34.12 -21.18
N PHE A 165 8.77 32.89 -20.82
CA PHE A 165 9.91 32.17 -21.40
C PHE A 165 9.50 31.02 -22.32
N VAL A 166 8.31 30.45 -22.08
CA VAL A 166 7.81 29.26 -22.78
C VAL A 166 6.34 29.49 -23.14
N GLU A 167 6.00 29.20 -24.39
CA GLU A 167 4.61 29.22 -24.85
C GLU A 167 3.81 28.09 -24.19
N ILE A 168 2.82 28.46 -23.36
CA ILE A 168 1.90 27.51 -22.75
C ILE A 168 0.68 27.39 -23.69
N ASN A 169 0.68 26.34 -24.49
CA ASN A 169 -0.34 26.09 -25.51
C ASN A 169 -1.16 24.84 -25.18
N PHE A 170 -2.46 25.00 -24.99
CA PHE A 170 -3.42 23.91 -24.75
C PHE A 170 -4.13 23.43 -26.04
N GLY A 171 -3.56 23.74 -27.20
CA GLY A 171 -4.11 23.46 -28.54
C GLY A 171 -5.15 24.47 -28.99
N LEU A 172 -6.17 24.72 -28.15
CA LEU A 172 -7.28 25.64 -28.45
C LEU A 172 -7.13 27.02 -27.79
N TRP A 173 -6.20 27.15 -26.86
CA TRP A 173 -5.98 28.38 -26.08
C TRP A 173 -4.50 28.51 -25.74
N ILE A 174 -3.98 29.71 -25.92
CA ILE A 174 -2.60 30.08 -25.62
C ILE A 174 -2.67 31.09 -24.48
N VAL A 175 -1.84 30.87 -23.47
CA VAL A 175 -1.73 31.79 -22.33
C VAL A 175 -0.77 32.91 -22.73
N ASP A 176 -1.32 34.06 -23.11
CA ASP A 176 -0.53 35.21 -23.58
C ASP A 176 -0.54 36.38 -22.58
N SER A 177 -1.40 36.30 -21.56
CA SER A 177 -1.57 37.37 -20.57
C SER A 177 -1.24 36.94 -19.14
N PHE A 178 -0.78 37.90 -18.35
CA PHE A 178 -0.47 37.70 -16.94
C PHE A 178 -1.70 37.28 -16.12
N SER A 179 -2.88 37.80 -16.46
CA SER A 179 -4.16 37.43 -15.83
C SER A 179 -4.52 35.96 -16.04
N GLU A 180 -4.29 35.43 -17.24
CA GLU A 180 -4.54 34.02 -17.54
C GLU A 180 -3.56 33.10 -16.82
N ALA A 181 -2.29 33.51 -16.73
CA ALA A 181 -1.27 32.78 -15.96
C ALA A 181 -1.60 32.73 -14.45
N ILE A 182 -2.13 33.81 -13.88
CA ILE A 182 -2.66 33.82 -12.51
C ILE A 182 -3.88 32.89 -12.39
N GLY A 183 -4.76 32.88 -13.39
CA GLY A 183 -5.88 31.94 -13.44
C GLY A 183 -5.41 30.49 -13.33
N LEU A 184 -4.41 30.10 -14.12
CA LEU A 184 -3.80 28.77 -14.05
C LEU A 184 -3.12 28.49 -12.71
N PHE A 185 -2.47 29.48 -12.11
CA PHE A 185 -1.89 29.34 -10.78
C PHE A 185 -2.94 29.02 -9.71
N VAL A 186 -4.07 29.74 -9.71
CA VAL A 186 -5.18 29.51 -8.79
C VAL A 186 -5.80 28.13 -9.02
N VAL A 187 -5.99 27.73 -10.29
CA VAL A 187 -6.43 26.38 -10.64
C VAL A 187 -5.42 25.34 -10.13
N GLY A 188 -4.13 25.60 -10.27
CA GLY A 188 -3.04 24.76 -9.75
C GLY A 188 -3.11 24.56 -8.24
N ILE A 189 -3.34 25.63 -7.47
CA ILE A 189 -3.52 25.55 -6.00
C ILE A 189 -4.68 24.63 -5.64
N LEU A 190 -5.82 24.75 -6.35
CA LEU A 190 -6.97 23.89 -6.12
C LEU A 190 -6.69 22.45 -6.57
N LEU A 191 -5.87 22.25 -7.59
CA LEU A 191 -5.55 20.94 -8.15
C LEU A 191 -4.61 20.12 -7.26
N VAL A 192 -3.72 20.75 -6.50
CA VAL A 192 -2.77 20.10 -5.58
C VAL A 192 -3.47 19.08 -4.66
N PRO A 193 -4.42 19.49 -3.78
CA PRO A 193 -5.13 18.55 -2.91
C PRO A 193 -5.95 17.49 -3.68
N ALA A 194 -6.53 17.82 -4.84
CA ALA A 194 -7.24 16.84 -5.68
C ALA A 194 -6.30 15.70 -6.14
N ILE A 195 -5.11 16.05 -6.64
CA ILE A 195 -4.11 15.08 -7.09
C ILE A 195 -3.61 14.23 -5.91
N LEU A 196 -3.38 14.84 -4.75
CA LEU A 196 -2.97 14.11 -3.56
C LEU A 196 -4.05 13.13 -3.07
N HIS A 197 -5.33 13.52 -3.09
CA HIS A 197 -6.43 12.62 -2.82
C HIS A 197 -6.51 11.46 -3.81
N PHE A 198 -6.24 11.73 -5.09
CA PHE A 198 -6.21 10.72 -6.14
C PHE A 198 -5.08 9.70 -5.92
N PHE A 199 -3.86 10.14 -5.59
CA PHE A 199 -2.76 9.23 -5.27
C PHE A 199 -3.03 8.41 -4.00
N ASN A 200 -3.62 9.03 -2.98
CA ASN A 200 -4.04 8.33 -1.77
C ASN A 200 -5.10 7.24 -2.08
N LEU A 201 -5.99 7.47 -3.05
CA LEU A 201 -6.96 6.46 -3.50
C LEU A 201 -6.26 5.28 -4.19
N ILE A 202 -5.29 5.54 -5.07
CA ILE A 202 -4.50 4.51 -5.75
C ILE A 202 -3.77 3.63 -4.73
N CYS A 203 -3.10 4.25 -3.74
CA CYS A 203 -2.48 3.51 -2.63
C CYS A 203 -3.46 2.56 -1.94
N LYS A 204 -4.68 3.04 -1.61
CA LYS A 204 -5.70 2.19 -0.97
C LYS A 204 -6.11 1.01 -1.84
N ILE A 205 -6.24 1.22 -3.16
CA ILE A 205 -6.56 0.15 -4.11
C ILE A 205 -5.43 -0.88 -4.14
N ASN A 206 -4.18 -0.44 -4.16
CA ASN A 206 -3.01 -1.32 -4.15
C ASN A 206 -2.86 -2.10 -2.84
N GLY A 207 -3.10 -1.47 -1.70
CA GLY A 207 -3.13 -2.15 -0.40
C GLY A 207 -4.19 -3.26 -0.37
N LYS A 208 -5.38 -3.00 -0.92
CA LYS A 208 -6.44 -4.02 -1.06
C LYS A 208 -6.03 -5.14 -2.02
N PHE A 209 -5.43 -4.81 -3.17
CA PHE A 209 -4.95 -5.80 -4.13
C PHE A 209 -3.89 -6.72 -3.52
N ALA A 210 -2.90 -6.16 -2.83
CA ALA A 210 -1.90 -6.92 -2.09
C ALA A 210 -2.54 -7.82 -1.02
N LYS A 211 -3.54 -7.31 -0.28
CA LYS A 211 -4.29 -8.09 0.72
C LYS A 211 -5.07 -9.25 0.11
N LEU A 212 -5.69 -9.08 -1.06
CA LEU A 212 -6.42 -10.13 -1.76
C LEU A 212 -5.49 -11.20 -2.35
N MET A 213 -4.33 -10.79 -2.87
CA MET A 213 -3.39 -11.70 -3.52
C MET A 213 -2.52 -12.46 -2.51
N LEU A 214 -2.15 -11.81 -1.41
CA LEU A 214 -1.21 -12.35 -0.42
C LEU A 214 -1.87 -12.81 0.89
N GLY A 215 -3.09 -12.36 1.17
CA GLY A 215 -3.86 -12.79 2.32
C GLY A 215 -4.50 -14.16 2.09
N GLN A 216 -4.11 -15.15 2.88
CA GLN A 216 -4.91 -16.37 2.99
C GLN A 216 -6.05 -16.12 3.98
N THR A 217 -7.25 -16.58 3.62
CA THR A 217 -8.49 -16.65 4.43
C THR A 217 -8.38 -17.62 5.61
N GLU A 218 -7.34 -17.49 6.42
CA GLU A 218 -7.21 -18.21 7.68
C GLU A 218 -6.37 -17.42 8.67
N TYR A 219 -6.79 -16.19 8.95
CA TYR A 219 -6.71 -15.70 10.32
C TYR A 219 -7.89 -16.33 11.07
N LYS A 220 -7.82 -17.65 11.31
CA LYS A 220 -8.64 -18.25 12.35
C LYS A 220 -8.09 -17.68 13.65
N ASN A 221 -8.95 -16.98 14.39
CA ASN A 221 -8.65 -16.42 15.70
C ASN A 221 -8.21 -17.53 16.66
N ASP A 222 -6.92 -17.88 16.68
CA ASP A 222 -6.31 -18.51 17.85
C ASP A 222 -5.80 -17.37 18.75
N GLN A 223 -6.75 -16.58 19.24
CA GLN A 223 -6.59 -15.96 20.53
C GLN A 223 -6.66 -17.13 21.53
N PRO A 224 -5.62 -17.43 22.32
CA PRO A 224 -5.84 -18.21 23.52
C PRO A 224 -6.82 -17.39 24.36
N GLU A 225 -8.03 -17.92 24.50
CA GLU A 225 -9.01 -17.51 25.49
C GLU A 225 -8.26 -17.26 26.81
N LYS A 226 -8.04 -15.99 27.14
CA LYS A 226 -7.44 -15.61 28.41
C LYS A 226 -8.45 -16.00 29.48
N GLN A 227 -8.26 -17.20 30.03
CA GLN A 227 -8.65 -17.66 31.36
C GLN A 227 -9.70 -16.76 32.02
N GLN A 228 -10.96 -16.97 31.64
CA GLN A 228 -12.09 -16.58 32.46
C GLN A 228 -12.28 -17.64 33.56
N THR A 229 -11.24 -17.83 34.37
CA THR A 229 -11.26 -18.64 35.60
C THR A 229 -10.51 -17.87 36.68
N SER A 230 -11.03 -16.71 37.06
CA SER A 230 -10.61 -16.02 38.28
C SER A 230 -11.71 -15.06 38.74
N ASN A 231 -12.91 -15.58 38.93
CA ASN A 231 -13.96 -14.94 39.73
C ASN A 231 -14.74 -16.06 40.44
N LEU A 232 -14.03 -16.82 41.26
CA LEU A 232 -14.65 -17.49 42.41
C LEU A 232 -14.40 -16.58 43.61
N PRO A 233 -15.43 -16.16 44.36
CA PRO A 233 -15.23 -15.38 45.57
C PRO A 233 -14.44 -16.23 46.57
N ILE A 234 -13.22 -15.79 46.92
CA ILE A 234 -12.45 -16.33 48.04
C ILE A 234 -13.11 -15.80 49.32
N THR A 235 -14.18 -16.43 49.76
CA THR A 235 -14.81 -16.18 51.08
C THR A 235 -15.62 -17.40 51.53
N GLU A 236 -15.04 -18.61 51.49
CA GLU A 236 -15.59 -19.72 52.28
C GLU A 236 -14.62 -20.91 52.42
N ILE A 237 -13.41 -20.68 52.94
CA ILE A 237 -12.61 -21.79 53.47
C ILE A 237 -11.85 -21.30 54.71
N THR A 238 -12.58 -20.98 55.76
CA THR A 238 -12.06 -20.93 57.14
C THR A 238 -13.23 -21.26 58.05
N GLU A 239 -12.97 -22.13 59.04
CA GLU A 239 -13.92 -22.69 60.03
C GLU A 239 -14.74 -23.90 59.56
N ASP A 240 -14.13 -25.10 59.57
CA ASP A 240 -14.72 -26.22 60.33
C ASP A 240 -13.75 -27.38 60.59
N THR A 241 -12.58 -27.08 61.16
CA THR A 241 -11.70 -28.11 61.76
C THR A 241 -11.44 -27.83 63.22
N LYS A 242 -12.51 -27.51 63.95
CA LYS A 242 -12.50 -27.53 65.40
C LYS A 242 -13.88 -27.82 65.96
N ILE A 243 -14.30 -29.09 65.94
CA ILE A 243 -14.95 -29.73 67.10
C ILE A 243 -14.49 -31.19 67.14
N LEU A 244 -13.71 -31.49 68.18
CA LEU A 244 -13.65 -32.81 68.80
C LEU A 244 -14.95 -32.97 69.60
N ASP A 245 -15.68 -34.04 69.33
CA ASP A 245 -16.25 -34.96 70.33
C ASP A 245 -16.79 -36.22 69.62
#